data_AF-I3SJW6-F1
#
_entry.id   AF-I3SJW6-F1
#
_cell.length_a   1.000
_cell.length_b   1.000
_cell.length_c   1.000
_cell.angle_alpha   90.00
_cell.angle_beta   90.00
_cell.angle_gamma   90.00
#
_symmetry.space_group_name_H-M   'P 1'
#
loop_
_entity.id
_entity.type
_entity.pdbx_description
1 polymer ?
#
loop_
_entity_poly.entity_id
_entity_poly.type
_entity_poly.pdbx_seq_one_letter_code
_entity_poly.pdbx_strand_id
1 'polypeptide(L)'
;MHCEITKTPQWRAGPMGPKTLCNACGVRHKSGRLFPEYRPAASPTFCPAVHSNSHKKVLEMRCKDSFESDSAELIPNTNVLALEYNI
;
A
#
# COMPACT_ATOMS: atom_id res chain seq x y z
N MET A 1 7.93 4.98 -8.57
CA MET A 1 8.80 3.78 -8.51
C MET A 1 8.32 2.93 -7.33
N HIS A 2 8.11 1.61 -7.47
CA HIS A 2 7.37 0.81 -6.46
C HIS A 2 8.13 0.57 -5.14
N CYS A 3 9.38 0.09 -5.22
CA CYS A 3 10.13 -0.37 -4.04
C CYS A 3 11.39 0.45 -3.75
N GLU A 4 11.65 1.53 -4.49
CA GLU A 4 12.77 2.47 -4.23
C GLU A 4 14.18 1.86 -4.18
N ILE A 5 14.32 0.58 -4.54
CA ILE A 5 15.61 -0.08 -4.69
C ILE A 5 16.38 0.59 -5.81
N THR A 6 17.65 0.91 -5.55
CA THR A 6 18.57 1.50 -6.54
C THR A 6 19.46 0.47 -7.21
N LYS A 7 19.53 -0.76 -6.69
CA LYS A 7 20.35 -1.87 -7.20
C LYS A 7 19.51 -3.11 -7.48
N THR A 8 19.49 -3.55 -8.74
CA THR A 8 18.76 -4.73 -9.19
C THR A 8 19.50 -5.35 -10.36
N PRO A 9 19.55 -6.70 -10.51
CA PRO A 9 20.25 -7.33 -11.62
C PRO A 9 19.67 -6.97 -12.98
N GLN A 10 18.37 -6.63 -13.02
CA GLN A 10 17.70 -6.18 -14.24
C GLN A 10 16.63 -5.14 -13.89
N TRP A 11 16.56 -4.08 -14.68
CA TRP A 11 15.46 -3.12 -14.67
C TRP A 11 14.39 -3.54 -15.68
N ARG A 12 13.13 -3.51 -15.29
CA ARG A 12 11.97 -3.86 -16.12
C ARG A 12 11.08 -2.65 -16.37
N ALA A 13 10.31 -2.67 -17.46
CA ALA A 13 9.27 -1.69 -17.70
C ALA A 13 8.13 -1.85 -16.69
N GLY A 14 7.56 -0.72 -16.27
CA GLY A 14 6.44 -0.64 -15.36
C GLY A 14 5.43 0.41 -15.84
N PRO A 15 4.43 0.75 -15.01
CA PRO A 15 3.34 1.65 -15.40
C PRO A 15 3.84 3.08 -15.68
N MET A 16 4.96 3.48 -15.07
CA MET A 16 5.61 4.77 -15.31
C MET A 16 6.58 4.75 -16.50
N GLY A 17 6.62 3.67 -17.28
CA GLY A 17 7.47 3.54 -18.46
C GLY A 17 8.68 2.59 -18.29
N PRO A 18 9.66 2.64 -19.22
CA PRO A 18 10.79 1.72 -19.23
C PRO A 18 11.69 1.89 -17.99
N LYS A 19 12.25 0.78 -17.51
CA LYS A 19 13.21 0.74 -16.38
C LYS A 19 12.68 1.32 -15.05
N THR A 20 11.37 1.29 -14.82
CA THR A 20 10.75 1.86 -13.60
C THR A 20 10.50 0.85 -12.48
N LEU A 21 10.72 -0.44 -12.74
CA LEU A 21 10.59 -1.51 -11.75
C LEU A 21 11.88 -2.32 -11.65
N CYS A 22 12.22 -2.74 -10.42
CA CYS A 22 13.26 -3.73 -10.22
C CYS A 22 12.84 -5.11 -10.77
N ASN A 23 13.76 -6.07 -10.81
CA ASN A 23 13.49 -7.38 -11.39
C ASN A 23 12.32 -8.09 -10.70
N ALA A 24 12.34 -8.16 -9.37
CA ALA A 24 11.31 -8.82 -8.58
C ALA A 24 9.93 -8.18 -8.77
N CYS A 25 9.85 -6.84 -8.66
CA CYS A 25 8.60 -6.11 -8.82
C CYS A 25 8.07 -6.21 -10.26
N GLY A 26 8.95 -6.18 -11.27
CA GLY A 26 8.52 -6.29 -12.67
C GLY A 26 7.96 -7.66 -13.03
N VAL A 27 8.50 -8.76 -12.47
CA VAL A 27 7.92 -10.11 -12.66
C VAL A 27 6.51 -10.20 -12.06
N ARG A 28 6.30 -9.60 -10.89
CA ARG A 28 4.99 -9.53 -10.24
C ARG A 28 4.01 -8.63 -11.01
N HIS A 29 4.47 -7.49 -11.49
CA HIS A 29 3.66 -6.56 -12.29
C HIS A 29 3.17 -7.23 -13.58
N LYS A 30 4.07 -7.91 -14.31
CA LYS A 30 3.71 -8.63 -15.55
C LYS A 30 2.63 -9.71 -15.33
N SER A 31 2.59 -10.31 -14.15
CA SER A 31 1.61 -11.34 -13.79
C SER A 31 0.36 -10.80 -13.09
N GLY A 32 0.24 -9.49 -12.92
CA GLY A 32 -0.88 -8.85 -12.21
C GLY A 32 -0.87 -9.09 -10.70
N ARG A 33 0.27 -9.49 -10.12
CA ARG A 33 0.42 -9.88 -8.70
C ARG A 33 1.33 -8.95 -7.92
N LEU A 34 1.51 -7.72 -8.40
CA LEU A 34 2.22 -6.67 -7.68
C LEU A 34 1.20 -5.91 -6.83
N PHE A 35 1.02 -6.37 -5.59
CA PHE A 35 0.12 -5.73 -4.64
C PHE A 35 0.84 -4.68 -3.78
N PRO A 36 0.12 -3.71 -3.18
CA PRO A 36 0.70 -2.71 -2.28
C PRO A 36 1.47 -3.33 -1.11
N GLU A 37 0.97 -4.45 -0.57
CA GLU A 37 1.56 -5.17 0.56
C GLU A 37 2.79 -5.98 0.13
N TYR A 38 3.04 -6.16 -1.18
CA TYR A 38 4.27 -6.77 -1.64
C TYR A 38 5.41 -5.75 -1.66
N ARG A 39 6.48 -6.03 -0.92
CA ARG A 39 7.73 -5.27 -1.03
C ARG A 39 8.94 -6.18 -0.84
N PRO A 40 9.97 -6.11 -1.71
CA PRO A 40 11.20 -6.88 -1.51
C PRO A 40 11.89 -6.50 -0.20
N ALA A 41 12.51 -7.47 0.48
CA ALA A 41 13.19 -7.22 1.76
C ALA A 41 14.33 -6.19 1.68
N ALA A 42 15.00 -6.09 0.52
CA ALA A 42 16.08 -5.14 0.30
C ALA A 42 15.59 -3.71 -0.04
N SER A 43 14.28 -3.48 -0.05
CA SER A 43 13.70 -2.15 -0.29
C SER A 43 13.93 -1.25 0.92
N PRO A 44 14.38 0.01 0.73
CA PRO A 44 14.54 0.96 1.83
C PRO A 44 13.21 1.33 2.51
N THR A 45 12.10 1.10 1.82
CA THR A 45 10.74 1.36 2.33
C THR A 45 10.01 0.09 2.76
N PHE A 46 10.74 -1.01 2.97
CA PHE A 46 10.19 -2.24 3.54
C PHE A 46 9.78 -2.01 5.00
N CYS A 47 8.56 -2.38 5.35
CA CYS A 47 8.02 -2.27 6.71
C CYS A 47 7.28 -3.57 7.03
N PRO A 48 7.76 -4.41 7.97
CA PRO A 48 7.16 -5.72 8.25
C PRO A 48 5.68 -5.68 8.69
N ALA A 49 5.22 -4.55 9.20
CA ALA A 49 3.82 -4.38 9.63
C ALA A 49 2.84 -4.32 8.45
N VAL A 50 3.26 -3.76 7.31
CA VAL A 50 2.40 -3.53 6.14
C VAL A 50 2.89 -4.22 4.86
N HIS A 51 4.12 -4.74 4.87
CA HIS A 51 4.76 -5.33 3.71
C HIS A 51 5.25 -6.76 3.98
N SER A 52 5.18 -7.59 2.94
CA SER A 52 5.83 -8.90 2.88
C SER A 52 6.56 -9.13 1.55
N ASN A 53 7.64 -9.90 1.61
CA ASN A 53 8.35 -10.37 0.41
C ASN A 53 7.79 -11.72 -0.10
N SER A 54 6.89 -12.35 0.65
CA SER A 54 6.29 -13.64 0.32
C SER A 54 4.89 -13.47 -0.27
N HIS A 55 4.67 -14.04 -1.45
CA HIS A 55 3.37 -13.93 -2.11
C HIS A 55 2.23 -14.56 -1.31
N LYS A 56 2.48 -15.73 -0.71
CA LYS A 56 1.49 -16.40 0.15
C LYS A 56 1.08 -15.48 1.29
N LYS A 57 2.06 -14.83 1.93
CA LYS A 57 1.79 -13.91 3.04
C LYS A 57 1.04 -12.65 2.60
N VAL A 58 1.38 -12.09 1.44
CA VAL A 58 0.62 -10.97 0.86
C VAL A 58 -0.85 -11.34 0.64
N LEU A 59 -1.13 -12.54 0.12
CA LEU A 59 -2.51 -13.01 -0.03
C LEU A 59 -3.22 -13.21 1.32
N GLU A 60 -2.52 -13.72 2.33
CA GLU A 60 -3.05 -13.83 3.70
C GLU A 60 -3.37 -12.45 4.31
N MET A 61 -2.50 -11.45 4.13
CA MET A 61 -2.72 -10.08 4.62
C MET A 61 -4.00 -9.49 4.03
N ARG A 62 -4.17 -9.65 2.71
CA ARG A 62 -5.37 -9.18 2.00
C ARG A 62 -6.65 -9.92 2.39
N CYS A 63 -6.56 -11.15 2.89
CA CYS A 63 -7.70 -11.87 3.45
C CYS A 63 -8.07 -11.34 4.84
N LYS A 64 -7.07 -10.87 5.60
CA LYS A 64 -7.20 -10.47 7.00
C LYS A 64 -7.69 -9.03 7.20
N ASP A 65 -7.38 -8.13 6.27
CA ASP A 65 -7.81 -6.72 6.29
C ASP A 65 -9.32 -6.49 6.13
N SER A 66 -10.13 -7.56 6.10
CA SER A 66 -11.61 -7.46 6.05
C SER A 66 -12.25 -7.08 7.41
N PHE A 67 -11.48 -6.87 8.48
CA PHE A 67 -12.01 -6.67 9.85
C PHE A 67 -11.37 -5.56 10.70
N GLU A 68 -10.37 -4.80 10.22
CA GLU A 68 -9.73 -3.73 11.02
C GLU A 68 -9.46 -2.45 10.20
N SER A 69 -10.51 -1.85 9.64
CA SER A 69 -10.48 -0.48 9.12
C SER A 69 -11.66 0.33 9.62
N ASP A 70 -11.88 0.34 10.93
CA ASP A 70 -12.89 1.21 11.55
C ASP A 70 -12.43 1.67 12.93
N SER A 71 -11.38 2.52 12.98
CA SER A 71 -11.01 3.31 14.17
C SER A 71 -9.91 4.33 13.85
N ALA A 72 -10.19 5.29 12.97
CA ALA A 72 -9.41 6.53 12.89
C ALA A 72 -10.19 7.66 12.22
N GLU A 73 -11.27 8.12 12.85
CA GLU A 73 -11.62 9.57 12.94
C GLU A 73 -12.90 9.74 13.78
N LEU A 74 -12.72 10.11 15.05
CA LEU A 74 -13.78 10.72 15.86
C LEU A 74 -13.43 12.21 15.96
N ILE A 75 -13.94 13.03 15.04
CA ILE A 75 -13.95 14.49 15.20
C ILE A 75 -15.38 14.89 15.61
N PRO A 76 -15.60 15.52 16.79
CA PRO A 76 -16.92 16.03 17.14
C PRO A 76 -17.17 17.33 16.38
N ASN A 77 -17.92 17.25 15.28
CA ASN A 77 -18.51 18.43 14.64
C ASN A 77 -19.84 18.77 15.34
N THR A 78 -19.78 19.55 16.43
CA THR A 78 -20.97 20.25 16.94
C THR A 78 -21.15 21.52 16.12
N ASN A 79 -21.73 21.39 14.93
CA ASN A 79 -22.41 22.50 14.26
C ASN A 79 -23.91 22.25 14.36
N VAL A 80 -24.48 22.54 15.53
CA VAL A 80 -25.93 22.58 15.75
C VAL A 80 -26.43 23.95 15.34
N LEU A 81 -27.01 24.02 14.14
CA LEU A 81 -27.79 25.15 13.68
C LEU A 81 -29.05 25.30 14.55
N ALA A 82 -29.21 26.51 15.07
CA ALA A 82 -30.47 27.24 15.25
C ALA A 82 -31.53 26.67 16.23
N LEU A 83 -32.31 27.62 16.77
CA LEU A 83 -33.33 27.53 17.82
C LEU A 83 -32.67 27.72 19.21
N GLU A 84 -32.77 28.88 19.88
CA GLU A 84 -34.04 29.49 20.28
C GLU A 84 -33.88 30.90 20.94
N TYR A 85 -34.94 31.72 20.82
CA TYR A 85 -35.33 32.96 21.56
C TYR A 85 -34.59 34.30 21.35
N ASN A 86 -35.12 35.09 20.40
CA ASN A 86 -35.35 36.54 20.59
C ASN A 86 -36.81 36.74 21.06
N ILE A 87 -37.01 36.91 22.37
CA ILE A 87 -38.07 37.73 22.97
C ILE A 87 -37.41 38.51 24.11
#